data_AF-A0AA37V0G2-F1
#
_entry.id   AF-A0AA37V0G2-F1
#
_cell.length_a   1.000
_cell.length_b   1.000
_cell.length_c   1.000
_cell.angle_alpha   90.00
_cell.angle_beta   90.00
_cell.angle_gamma   90.00
#
_symmetry.space_group_name_H-M   'P 1'
#
loop_
_entity.id
_entity.type
_entity.pdbx_description
1 polymer ?
#
loop_
_entity_poly.entity_id
_entity_poly.type
_entity_poly.pdbx_seq_one_letter_code
_entity_poly.pdbx_strand_id
1 'polypeptide(L)'
;MACRTLARTYYTSGGWSVGAVALVAGWATRTPRPGTTIAAIFPDGPLRYFDTIYNDDFCRAHDLHLAVPPSDPVVIADPTDRLVQSWTRCTTVVDPTLIRQ
;
A
#
# COMPACT_ATOMS: atom_id res chain seq x y z
N MET A 1 -3.59 6.49 8.24
CA MET A 1 -3.56 5.63 7.02
C MET A 1 -3.29 6.45 5.76
N ALA A 2 -2.46 5.94 4.83
CA ALA A 2 -2.00 6.64 3.63
C ALA A 2 -3.11 7.07 2.63
N CYS A 3 -4.17 6.29 2.41
CA CYS A 3 -5.24 6.69 1.48
C CYS A 3 -6.05 7.90 2.01
N ARG A 4 -6.24 8.00 3.33
CA ARG A 4 -6.85 9.17 3.97
C ARG A 4 -5.97 10.41 3.85
N THR A 5 -4.65 10.25 4.00
CA THR A 5 -3.70 11.33 3.76
C THR A 5 -3.78 11.82 2.32
N LEU A 6 -3.74 10.91 1.35
CA LEU A 6 -3.84 11.22 -0.08
C LEU A 6 -5.14 11.95 -0.42
N ALA A 7 -6.27 11.50 0.14
CA ALA A 7 -7.57 12.14 -0.04
C ALA A 7 -7.59 13.57 0.53
N ARG A 8 -6.95 13.78 1.69
CA ARG A 8 -6.90 15.08 2.35
C ARG A 8 -5.97 16.08 1.66
N THR A 9 -4.84 15.63 1.10
CA THR A 9 -3.81 16.52 0.55
C THR A 9 -3.88 16.69 -0.96
N TYR A 10 -4.37 15.67 -1.68
CA TYR A 10 -4.36 15.64 -3.15
C TYR A 10 -5.74 15.35 -3.76
N TYR A 11 -6.80 15.29 -2.94
CA TYR A 11 -8.17 14.98 -3.36
C TYR A 11 -8.32 13.65 -4.13
N THR A 12 -7.28 12.81 -4.09
CA THR A 12 -7.26 11.47 -4.70
C THR A 12 -7.63 10.47 -3.63
N SER A 13 -8.67 9.69 -3.88
CA SER A 13 -9.26 8.79 -2.88
C SER A 13 -9.63 7.45 -3.51
N GLY A 14 -9.85 6.44 -2.67
CA GLY A 14 -10.15 5.06 -3.09
C GLY A 14 -9.95 4.08 -1.94
N GLY A 15 -9.81 2.80 -2.25
CA GLY A 15 -9.76 1.75 -1.24
C GLY A 15 -8.44 1.66 -0.45
N TRP A 16 -8.30 0.57 0.32
CA TRP A 16 -7.06 0.24 1.02
C TRP A 16 -5.85 0.17 0.08
N SER A 17 -6.06 -0.36 -1.13
CA SER A 17 -5.04 -0.49 -2.17
C SER A 17 -4.44 0.86 -2.58
N VAL A 18 -5.23 1.93 -2.64
CA VAL A 18 -4.74 3.29 -2.93
C VAL A 18 -3.69 3.73 -1.90
N GLY A 19 -3.94 3.44 -0.62
CA GLY A 19 -2.99 3.73 0.45
C GLY A 19 -1.70 2.94 0.32
N ALA A 20 -1.78 1.66 -0.05
CA ALA A 20 -0.62 0.82 -0.29
C ALA A 20 0.21 1.33 -1.48
N VAL A 21 -0.44 1.63 -2.61
CA VAL A 21 0.21 2.18 -3.81
C VAL A 21 0.89 3.53 -3.50
N ALA A 22 0.22 4.41 -2.75
CA ALA A 22 0.80 5.69 -2.34
C ALA A 22 2.07 5.52 -1.47
N LEU A 23 2.06 4.55 -0.55
CA LEU A 23 3.24 4.19 0.25
C LEU A 23 4.39 3.71 -0.64
N VAL A 24 4.12 2.77 -1.55
CA VAL A 24 5.10 2.22 -2.50
C VAL A 24 5.70 3.33 -3.35
N ALA A 25 4.86 4.15 -3.96
CA ALA A 25 5.28 5.19 -4.88
C ALA A 25 6.12 6.25 -4.17
N GLY A 26 5.71 6.69 -2.97
CA GLY A 26 6.47 7.63 -2.16
C GLY A 26 7.82 7.09 -1.69
N TRP A 27 7.94 5.78 -1.46
CA TRP A 27 9.23 5.14 -1.23
C TRP A 27 10.05 5.04 -2.52
N ALA A 28 9.45 4.58 -3.61
CA ALA A 28 10.11 4.35 -4.89
C ALA A 28 10.74 5.62 -5.45
N THR A 29 10.11 6.79 -5.29
CA THR A 29 10.65 8.10 -5.73
C THR A 29 11.92 8.53 -5.00
N ARG A 30 12.20 7.98 -3.81
CA ARG A 30 13.45 8.25 -3.06
C ARG A 30 14.61 7.35 -3.48
N THR A 31 14.32 6.25 -4.18
CA THR A 31 15.29 5.22 -4.57
C THR A 31 15.87 5.24 -5.99
N PRO A 32 15.38 5.99 -7.02
CA PRO A 32 15.80 5.75 -8.40
C PRO A 32 17.09 6.48 -8.80
N ARG A 33 17.66 6.05 -9.93
CA ARG A 33 18.64 6.84 -10.69
C ARG A 33 17.97 8.11 -11.25
N PRO A 34 18.72 9.22 -11.42
CA PRO A 34 18.21 10.43 -12.04
C PRO A 34 17.51 10.13 -13.39
N GLY A 35 16.34 10.73 -13.61
CA GLY A 35 15.55 10.55 -14.84
C GLY A 35 14.54 9.40 -14.82
N THR A 36 14.36 8.71 -13.70
CA THR A 36 13.34 7.65 -13.59
C THR A 36 11.95 8.25 -13.32
N THR A 37 10.97 7.93 -14.17
CA THR A 37 9.56 8.28 -13.96
C THR A 37 8.82 7.15 -13.25
N ILE A 38 8.09 7.47 -12.19
CA ILE A 38 7.24 6.52 -11.46
C ILE A 38 5.78 6.80 -11.80
N ALA A 39 5.06 5.79 -12.28
CA ALA A 39 3.62 5.83 -12.50
C ALA A 39 2.90 5.00 -11.43
N ALA A 40 1.90 5.60 -10.77
CA ALA A 40 1.06 4.95 -9.77
C ALA A 40 -0.38 4.86 -10.29
N ILE A 41 -1.00 3.69 -10.15
CA ILE A 41 -2.37 3.43 -10.62
C ILE A 41 -3.30 3.31 -9.41
N PHE A 42 -4.38 4.09 -9.41
CA PHE A 42 -5.44 4.05 -8.40
C PHE A 42 -6.72 3.50 -9.05
N PRO A 43 -7.11 2.25 -8.75
CA PRO A 43 -8.09 1.53 -9.56
C PRO A 43 -9.55 1.94 -9.32
N ASP A 44 -9.84 2.63 -8.20
CA ASP A 44 -11.21 2.95 -7.81
C ASP A 44 -11.33 4.25 -7.00
N GLY A 45 -12.55 4.80 -6.96
CA GLY A 45 -12.91 5.97 -6.18
C GLY A 45 -13.47 5.63 -4.79
N PRO A 46 -13.79 6.64 -3.96
CA PRO A 46 -14.10 6.48 -2.55
C PRO A 46 -15.51 5.97 -2.27
N LEU A 47 -16.41 5.97 -3.27
CA LEU A 47 -17.85 5.74 -3.07
C LEU A 47 -18.15 4.43 -2.33
N ARG A 48 -17.36 3.38 -2.60
CA ARG A 48 -17.51 2.06 -1.94
C ARG A 48 -16.88 1.99 -0.54
N TYR A 49 -16.09 2.98 -0.16
CA TYR A 49 -15.24 2.97 1.03
C TYR A 49 -15.61 4.04 2.06
N PHE A 50 -16.48 4.98 1.68
CA PHE A 50 -16.85 6.14 2.49
C PHE A 50 -17.29 5.75 3.91
N ASP A 51 -18.21 4.80 4.03
CA ASP A 51 -18.75 4.38 5.33
C ASP A 51 -17.92 3.28 6.03
N THR A 52 -16.74 2.97 5.50
CA THR A 52 -15.83 1.98 6.09
C THR A 52 -14.52 2.63 6.49
N ILE A 53 -13.53 2.59 5.60
CA ILE A 53 -12.16 3.00 5.89
C ILE A 53 -12.03 4.50 6.07
N TYR A 54 -13.04 5.30 5.68
CA TYR A 54 -13.11 6.74 5.92
C TYR A 54 -13.99 7.10 7.13
N ASN A 55 -14.70 6.14 7.74
CA ASN A 55 -15.53 6.32 8.92
C ASN A 55 -14.73 5.92 10.19
N ASP A 56 -14.62 6.84 11.16
CA ASP A 56 -13.88 6.60 12.40
C ASP A 56 -14.58 5.63 13.36
N ASP A 57 -15.91 5.62 13.40
CA ASP A 57 -16.67 4.67 14.20
C ASP A 57 -16.49 3.25 13.66
N PHE A 58 -16.55 3.09 12.33
CA PHE A 58 -16.27 1.81 11.68
C PHE A 58 -14.86 1.32 12.01
N CYS A 59 -13.84 2.20 11.89
CA CYS A 59 -12.46 1.81 12.21
C CYS A 59 -12.29 1.40 13.67
N ARG A 60 -12.92 2.10 14.62
CA ARG A 60 -12.89 1.74 16.05
C ARG A 60 -13.59 0.41 16.33
N ALA A 61 -14.76 0.18 15.72
CA ALA A 61 -15.53 -1.04 15.91
C ALA A 61 -14.81 -2.30 15.38
N HIS A 62 -13.90 -2.14 14.43
CA HIS A 62 -13.16 -3.22 13.78
C HIS A 62 -11.66 -3.26 14.16
N ASP A 63 -11.24 -2.56 15.22
CA ASP A 63 -9.85 -2.49 15.68
C ASP A 63 -8.85 -2.10 14.57
N LEU A 64 -9.30 -1.27 13.62
CA LEU A 64 -8.48 -0.82 12.51
C LEU A 64 -7.60 0.33 12.99
N HIS A 65 -6.45 -0.03 13.55
CA HIS A 65 -5.43 0.94 13.93
C HIS A 65 -4.91 1.67 12.69
N LEU A 66 -5.26 2.94 12.54
CA LEU A 66 -4.84 3.81 11.43
C LEU A 66 -3.37 4.25 11.51
N ALA A 67 -2.52 3.40 12.10
CA ALA A 67 -1.10 3.61 12.31
C ALA A 67 -0.40 4.00 11.00
N VAL A 68 0.66 4.78 11.14
CA VAL A 68 1.53 5.12 10.02
C VAL A 68 2.36 3.89 9.71
N PRO A 69 2.28 3.33 8.49
CA PRO A 69 3.15 2.21 8.11
C PRO A 69 4.63 2.67 8.12
N PRO A 70 5.58 1.75 8.34
CA PRO A 70 7.01 2.06 8.22
C PRO A 70 7.34 2.72 6.88
N SER A 71 8.27 3.68 6.89
CA SER A 71 8.71 4.43 5.69
C SER A 71 9.45 3.56 4.68
N ASP A 72 10.11 2.52 5.16
CA ASP A 72 10.97 1.63 4.40
C ASP A 72 10.47 0.19 4.49
N PRO A 73 10.55 -0.58 3.39
CA PRO A 73 10.12 -1.97 3.38
C PRO A 73 11.09 -2.86 4.15
N VAL A 74 10.54 -3.86 4.82
CA VAL A 74 11.33 -5.05 5.16
C VAL A 74 11.76 -5.71 3.85
N VAL A 75 13.03 -6.09 3.73
CA VAL A 75 13.52 -6.79 2.54
C VAL A 75 13.56 -8.29 2.82
N ILE A 76 13.02 -9.09 1.89
CA ILE A 76 13.14 -10.55 1.88
C ILE A 76 13.80 -10.99 0.57
N ALA A 77 14.51 -12.11 0.63
CA ALA A 77 15.20 -12.68 -0.53
C ALA A 77 14.26 -13.50 -1.41
N ASP A 78 13.30 -14.19 -0.81
CA ASP A 78 12.35 -15.07 -1.48
C ASP A 78 10.91 -14.73 -1.04
N PRO A 79 9.94 -14.63 -1.96
CA PRO A 79 8.57 -14.28 -1.61
C PRO A 79 7.83 -15.37 -0.79
N THR A 80 8.37 -16.58 -0.71
CA THR A 80 7.84 -17.73 0.05
C THR A 80 8.54 -17.96 1.39
N ASP A 81 9.56 -17.15 1.72
CA ASP A 81 10.41 -17.31 2.91
C ASP A 81 9.61 -17.27 4.23
N ARG A 82 8.59 -16.40 4.30
CA ARG A 82 7.79 -16.21 5.51
C ARG A 82 6.44 -15.58 5.21
N LEU A 83 5.49 -15.75 6.14
CA LEU A 83 4.26 -14.97 6.16
C LEU A 83 4.61 -13.49 6.36
N VAL A 84 4.24 -12.66 5.38
CA VAL A 84 4.44 -11.21 5.42
C VAL A 84 3.37 -10.56 6.29
N GLN A 85 3.79 -9.90 7.36
CA GLN A 85 2.89 -9.21 8.30
C GLN A 85 3.00 -7.67 8.22
N SER A 86 3.92 -7.16 7.40
CA SER A 86 4.17 -5.73 7.23
C SER A 86 4.56 -5.40 5.80
N TRP A 87 4.54 -4.11 5.47
CA TRP A 87 5.11 -3.56 4.24
C TRP A 87 6.50 -4.17 3.93
N THR A 88 6.62 -4.86 2.78
CA THR A 88 7.76 -5.72 2.45
C THR A 88 8.11 -5.63 0.96
N ARG A 89 9.39 -5.77 0.63
CA ARG A 89 9.92 -5.79 -0.74
C ARG A 89 10.70 -7.08 -0.99
N CYS A 90 10.39 -7.72 -2.11
CA CYS A 90 11.17 -8.81 -2.68
C CYS A 90 11.53 -8.45 -4.13
N THR A 91 12.77 -8.71 -4.55
CA THR A 91 13.21 -8.53 -5.94
C THR A 91 13.16 -9.82 -6.75
N THR A 92 13.04 -10.95 -6.08
CA THR A 92 12.88 -12.25 -6.70
C THR A 92 11.43 -12.39 -7.13
N VAL A 93 11.18 -12.33 -8.44
CA VAL A 93 9.87 -12.57 -9.03
C VAL A 93 9.80 -14.02 -9.46
N VAL A 94 8.81 -14.72 -8.92
CA VAL A 94 8.51 -16.11 -9.20
C VAL A 94 7.26 -16.19 -10.05
N ASP A 95 7.21 -17.15 -10.98
CA ASP A 95 6.00 -17.42 -11.74
C ASP A 95 4.95 -18.04 -10.78
N PRO A 96 3.82 -17.36 -10.53
CA PRO A 96 2.81 -17.87 -9.60
C PRO A 96 2.15 -19.17 -10.08
N THR A 97 2.27 -19.53 -11.37
CA THR A 97 1.74 -20.79 -11.91
C THR A 97 2.65 -21.98 -11.62
N LEU A 98 3.92 -21.73 -11.28
CA LEU A 98 4.91 -22.75 -10.95
C LEU A 98 4.99 -23.05 -9.45
N ILE A 99 4.37 -22.23 -8.61
CA ILE A 99 4.35 -22.40 -7.15
C ILE A 99 3.02 -23.06 -6.74
N ARG A 100 3.12 -24.20 -6.06
CA ARG A 100 1.96 -24.86 -5.47
C ARG A 100 1.64 -24.19 -4.12
N GLN A 101 0.41 -23.68 -3.96
CA GLN A 101 -0.07 -23.09 -2.71
C GLN A 101 -0.31 -24.14 -1.63
#